data_AF-A0AAN6AVX5-F1
#
_entry.id   AF-A0AAN6AVX5-F1
#
_cell.length_a   1.000
_cell.length_b   1.000
_cell.length_c   1.000
_cell.angle_alpha   90.00
_cell.angle_beta   90.00
_cell.angle_gamma   90.00
#
_symmetry.space_group_name_H-M   'P 1'
#
loop_
_entity.id
_entity.type
_entity.pdbx_description
1 polymer ?
#
loop_
_entity_poly.entity_id
_entity_poly.type
_entity_poly.pdbx_seq_one_letter_code
_entity_poly.pdbx_strand_id
1 'polypeptide(L)'
;MTVIQYGSSVSAGNAKTRRHERRRKLAIERDSIGNIIDSILGCEAPDASQEESRKHASRVDRATSLVALRDKKPEVTQQKQKRKWYSAPRNEMGVTCVGRQKVKGKSIPLI
;
A
#
# COMPACT_ATOMS: atom_id res chain seq x y z
N MET A 1 -41.74 -15.77 66.73
CA MET A 1 -40.99 -15.56 65.47
C MET A 1 -40.79 -14.06 65.30
N THR A 2 -39.58 -13.56 65.43
CA THR A 2 -39.27 -12.14 65.24
C THR A 2 -38.57 -11.96 63.89
N VAL A 3 -39.25 -11.28 62.97
CA VAL A 3 -38.74 -10.96 61.63
C VAL A 3 -37.83 -9.75 61.75
N ILE A 4 -36.53 -9.92 61.48
CA ILE A 4 -35.56 -8.83 61.45
C ILE A 4 -35.65 -8.14 60.08
N GLN A 5 -36.05 -6.87 60.09
CA GLN A 5 -36.11 -6.03 58.89
C GLN A 5 -34.84 -5.20 58.76
N TYR A 6 -34.06 -5.44 57.71
CA TYR A 6 -32.82 -4.72 57.45
C TYR A 6 -33.10 -3.37 56.78
N GLY A 7 -32.78 -2.28 57.48
CA GLY A 7 -32.79 -0.93 56.92
C GLY A 7 -31.51 -0.65 56.12
N SER A 8 -31.66 -0.19 54.87
CA SER A 8 -30.58 0.28 54.01
C SER A 8 -30.21 1.73 54.38
N SER A 9 -29.22 1.93 55.24
CA SER A 9 -28.66 3.26 55.51
C SER A 9 -27.51 3.58 54.55
N VAL A 10 -27.78 4.28 53.45
CA VAL A 10 -26.71 4.94 52.68
C VAL A 10 -26.46 6.29 53.32
N SER A 11 -25.57 6.35 54.31
CA SER A 11 -25.21 7.61 54.97
C SER A 11 -24.53 8.55 53.95
N ALA A 12 -25.16 9.67 53.65
CA ALA A 12 -24.52 10.78 52.97
C ALA A 12 -23.26 11.17 53.75
N GLY A 13 -22.09 11.02 53.15
CA GLY A 13 -20.79 11.25 53.81
C GLY A 13 -19.96 10.01 54.09
N ASN A 14 -20.29 8.83 53.54
CA ASN A 14 -19.37 7.70 53.59
C ASN A 14 -18.20 7.85 52.58
N ALA A 15 -17.11 7.11 52.78
CA ALA A 15 -15.93 7.21 51.91
C ALA A 15 -16.22 6.89 50.43
N LYS A 16 -17.22 6.04 50.17
CA LYS A 16 -17.64 5.64 48.82
C LYS A 16 -18.39 6.78 48.12
N THR A 17 -19.24 7.55 48.80
CA THR A 17 -19.92 8.73 48.21
C THR A 17 -18.91 9.81 47.86
N ARG A 18 -17.96 10.12 48.77
CA ARG A 18 -16.87 11.08 48.47
C ARG A 18 -16.01 10.66 47.28
N ARG A 19 -15.71 9.36 47.15
CA ARG A 19 -14.99 8.83 45.98
C ARG A 19 -15.81 8.99 44.71
N HIS A 20 -17.11 8.72 44.76
CA HIS A 20 -17.99 8.85 43.60
C HIS A 20 -18.12 10.31 43.16
N GLU A 21 -18.28 11.26 44.10
CA GLU A 21 -18.30 12.70 43.83
C GLU A 21 -17.02 13.19 43.14
N ARG A 22 -15.84 12.78 43.65
CA ARG A 22 -14.56 13.10 43.01
C ARG A 22 -14.48 12.55 41.58
N ARG A 23 -14.92 11.31 41.35
CA ARG A 23 -14.95 10.71 40.01
C ARG A 23 -15.95 11.40 39.08
N ARG A 24 -17.12 11.79 39.60
CA ARG A 24 -18.14 12.56 38.88
C ARG A 24 -17.59 13.90 38.41
N LYS A 25 -16.90 14.65 39.29
CA LYS A 25 -16.30 15.94 38.92
C LYS A 25 -15.29 15.79 37.77
N LEU A 26 -14.39 14.81 37.86
CA LEU A 26 -13.42 14.53 36.80
C LEU A 26 -14.08 14.06 35.49
N ALA A 27 -15.16 13.28 35.58
CA ALA A 27 -15.91 12.86 34.41
C ALA A 27 -16.58 14.06 33.71
N ILE A 28 -17.20 14.96 34.47
CA ILE A 28 -17.80 16.19 33.93
C ILE A 28 -16.76 17.07 33.24
N GLU A 29 -15.57 17.24 33.83
CA GLU A 29 -14.48 18.00 33.19
C GLU A 29 -14.00 17.33 31.89
N ARG A 30 -13.86 16.00 31.89
CA ARG A 30 -13.50 15.23 30.70
C ARG A 30 -14.57 15.36 29.60
N ASP A 31 -15.84 15.23 29.95
CA ASP A 31 -16.95 15.32 29.01
C ASP A 31 -17.06 16.74 28.42
N SER A 32 -16.85 17.77 29.24
CA SER A 32 -16.79 19.16 28.78
C SER A 32 -15.67 19.38 27.76
N ILE A 33 -14.48 18.82 28.00
CA ILE A 33 -13.36 18.92 27.06
C ILE A 33 -13.66 18.13 25.78
N GLY A 34 -14.24 16.93 25.90
CA GLY A 34 -14.66 16.11 24.75
C GLY A 34 -15.64 16.86 23.85
N ASN A 35 -16.68 17.47 24.42
CA ASN A 35 -17.67 18.22 23.65
C ASN A 35 -17.06 19.43 22.91
N ILE A 36 -16.07 20.11 23.50
CA ILE A 36 -15.35 21.21 22.84
C ILE A 36 -14.53 20.68 21.65
N ILE A 37 -13.81 19.58 21.85
CA ILE A 37 -13.01 18.92 20.80
C ILE A 37 -13.91 18.50 19.65
N ASP A 38 -15.01 17.80 19.94
CA ASP A 38 -15.94 17.30 18.93
C ASP A 38 -16.62 18.46 18.17
N SER A 39 -16.95 19.56 18.86
CA SER A 39 -17.50 20.76 18.23
C SER A 39 -16.52 21.49 17.31
N ILE A 40 -15.21 21.47 17.62
CA ILE A 40 -14.18 22.17 16.84
C ILE A 40 -13.68 21.29 15.68
N LEU A 41 -13.44 20.02 15.96
CA LEU A 41 -12.81 19.09 15.04
C LEU A 41 -13.82 18.32 14.21
N GLY A 42 -15.10 18.32 14.60
CA GLY A 42 -16.27 18.07 13.73
C GLY A 42 -16.10 16.92 12.75
N CYS A 43 -15.42 15.85 13.16
CA CYS A 43 -15.35 14.64 12.38
C CYS A 43 -16.61 13.87 12.74
N GLU A 44 -17.71 14.15 12.02
CA GLU A 44 -18.75 13.15 11.82
C GLU A 44 -18.00 11.87 11.43
N ALA A 45 -17.94 10.91 12.35
CA ALA A 45 -17.48 9.58 12.00
C ALA A 45 -18.34 9.19 10.80
N PRO A 46 -17.76 8.90 9.62
CA PRO A 46 -18.56 8.57 8.45
C PRO A 46 -19.52 7.49 8.90
N ASP A 47 -20.82 7.76 8.78
CA ASP A 47 -21.85 6.81 9.17
C ASP A 47 -21.48 5.49 8.51
N ALA A 48 -21.36 4.42 9.30
CA ALA A 48 -20.93 3.11 8.79
C ALA A 48 -21.89 2.60 7.69
N SER A 49 -23.05 3.25 7.54
CA SER A 49 -24.00 3.08 6.45
C SER A 49 -23.54 3.63 5.08
N GLN A 50 -22.48 4.45 5.02
CA GLN A 50 -21.85 4.92 3.78
C GLN A 50 -20.76 3.97 3.24
N GLU A 51 -20.71 2.72 3.69
CA GLU A 51 -20.12 1.69 2.84
C GLU A 51 -21.02 1.52 1.60
N GLU A 52 -20.77 2.32 0.56
CA GLU A 52 -21.10 1.88 -0.79
C GLU A 52 -20.64 0.44 -0.89
N SER A 53 -21.54 -0.47 -1.30
CA SER A 53 -21.24 -1.85 -1.68
C SER A 53 -20.28 -1.85 -2.88
N ARG A 54 -19.06 -1.36 -2.67
CA ARG A 54 -17.95 -1.49 -3.58
C ARG A 54 -17.58 -2.94 -3.40
N LYS A 55 -18.01 -3.77 -4.36
CA LYS A 55 -17.46 -5.11 -4.53
C LYS A 55 -15.96 -4.91 -4.72
N HIS A 56 -15.22 -4.97 -3.61
CA HIS A 56 -13.78 -4.82 -3.62
C HIS A 56 -13.26 -5.95 -4.49
N ALA A 57 -12.65 -5.59 -5.62
CA ALA A 57 -12.05 -6.57 -6.51
C ALA A 57 -11.18 -7.51 -5.67
N SER A 58 -11.37 -8.82 -5.83
CA SER A 58 -10.63 -9.82 -5.08
C SER A 58 -9.13 -9.58 -5.25
N ARG A 59 -8.32 -10.03 -4.29
CA ARG A 59 -6.87 -10.00 -4.42
C ARG A 59 -6.41 -10.66 -5.72
N VAL A 60 -7.14 -11.68 -6.17
CA VAL A 60 -6.96 -12.35 -7.46
C VAL A 60 -7.32 -11.43 -8.62
N ASP A 61 -8.49 -10.78 -8.60
CA ASP A 61 -8.94 -9.86 -9.66
C ASP A 61 -7.99 -8.67 -9.83
N ARG A 62 -7.48 -8.12 -8.73
CA ARG A 62 -6.46 -7.04 -8.78
C ARG A 62 -5.13 -7.53 -9.35
N ALA A 63 -4.78 -8.79 -9.11
CA ALA A 63 -3.56 -9.38 -9.66
C ALA A 63 -3.72 -9.74 -11.15
N THR A 64 -4.92 -10.00 -11.64
CA THR A 64 -5.15 -10.41 -13.04
C THR A 64 -5.60 -9.25 -13.93
N SER A 65 -6.20 -8.18 -13.42
CA SER A 65 -6.79 -7.13 -14.26
C SER A 65 -5.77 -6.30 -15.08
N LEU A 66 -4.52 -6.17 -14.61
CA LEU A 66 -3.45 -5.44 -15.29
C LEU A 66 -2.50 -6.34 -16.09
N VAL A 67 -3.05 -7.20 -16.96
CA VAL A 67 -2.23 -8.05 -17.86
C VAL A 67 -1.36 -7.19 -18.80
N ALA A 68 -1.89 -6.07 -19.29
CA ALA A 68 -1.22 -5.21 -20.27
C ALA A 68 0.08 -4.55 -19.78
N LEU A 69 0.34 -4.49 -18.46
CA LEU A 69 1.56 -3.92 -17.89
C LEU A 69 2.64 -4.98 -17.61
N ARG A 70 2.31 -6.28 -17.71
CA ARG A 70 3.27 -7.38 -17.49
C ARG A 70 4.14 -7.66 -18.70
N ASP A 71 3.68 -7.27 -19.88
CA ASP A 71 4.42 -7.42 -21.12
C ASP A 71 5.52 -6.36 -21.16
N LYS A 72 6.66 -6.65 -20.51
CA LYS A 72 7.92 -5.99 -20.86
C LYS A 72 8.11 -6.20 -22.35
N LYS A 73 7.98 -5.13 -23.15
CA LYS A 73 8.31 -5.17 -24.57
C LYS A 73 9.69 -5.80 -24.68
N PRO A 74 9.83 -6.97 -25.31
CA PRO A 74 11.12 -7.63 -25.33
C PRO A 74 12.06 -6.75 -26.13
N GLU A 75 13.29 -6.58 -25.62
CA GLU A 75 14.38 -5.86 -26.25
C GLU A 75 14.92 -6.68 -27.45
N VAL A 76 14.03 -7.06 -28.37
CA VAL A 76 14.29 -8.05 -29.43
C VAL A 76 15.20 -7.48 -30.50
N THR A 77 15.16 -6.16 -30.71
CA THR A 77 15.74 -5.55 -31.89
C THR A 77 17.27 -5.66 -31.90
N GLN A 78 17.94 -5.41 -30.77
CA GLN A 78 19.40 -5.50 -30.70
C GLN A 78 19.89 -6.95 -30.51
N GLN A 79 19.21 -7.77 -29.70
CA GLN A 79 19.63 -9.14 -29.43
C GLN A 79 19.54 -10.04 -30.69
N LYS A 80 18.51 -9.84 -31.52
CA LYS A 80 18.29 -10.63 -32.75
C LYS A 80 19.36 -10.37 -33.82
N GLN A 81 19.86 -9.15 -33.94
CA GLN A 81 20.92 -8.81 -34.90
C GLN A 81 22.24 -9.50 -34.53
N LYS A 82 22.67 -9.40 -33.26
CA LYS A 82 23.92 -10.03 -32.80
C LYS A 82 23.93 -11.54 -33.00
N ARG A 83 22.82 -12.23 -32.69
CA ARG A 83 22.67 -13.69 -32.90
C ARG A 83 22.85 -14.10 -34.36
N LYS A 84 22.40 -13.28 -35.31
CA LYS A 84 22.45 -13.62 -36.75
C LYS A 84 23.79 -13.25 -37.40
N TRP A 85 24.40 -12.13 -37.00
CA TRP A 85 25.59 -11.60 -37.66
C TRP A 85 26.89 -12.21 -37.12
N TYR A 86 26.91 -12.56 -35.83
CA TYR A 86 28.09 -13.06 -35.13
C TYR A 86 27.90 -14.49 -34.60
N SER A 87 27.15 -15.33 -35.31
CA SER A 87 27.00 -16.75 -34.95
C SER A 87 28.26 -17.54 -35.30
N ALA A 88 28.63 -18.51 -34.46
CA ALA A 88 29.58 -19.54 -34.85
C ALA A 88 29.12 -20.28 -36.12
N PRO A 89 30.04 -20.78 -36.96
CA PRO A 89 29.68 -21.60 -38.11
C PRO A 89 28.79 -22.77 -37.70
N ARG A 90 27.76 -23.05 -38.50
CA ARG A 90 26.74 -24.06 -38.14
C ARG A 90 27.28 -25.50 -38.13
N ASN A 91 28.34 -25.75 -38.88
CA ASN A 91 28.94 -27.07 -39.07
C ASN A 91 30.40 -27.04 -38.62
N GLU A 92 30.95 -28.21 -38.29
CA GLU A 92 32.35 -28.38 -37.87
C GLU A 92 33.38 -28.02 -38.96
N MET A 93 32.91 -27.78 -40.18
CA MET A 93 33.70 -27.32 -41.33
C MET A 93 34.25 -25.89 -41.22
N GLY A 94 33.81 -25.10 -40.24
CA GLY A 94 34.28 -23.73 -40.05
C GLY A 94 33.73 -22.70 -41.05
N VAL A 95 34.43 -21.58 -41.23
CA VAL A 95 34.01 -20.48 -42.11
C VAL A 95 34.21 -20.88 -43.58
N THR A 96 33.13 -20.85 -44.37
CA THR A 96 33.12 -21.35 -45.76
C THR A 96 33.48 -20.30 -46.81
N CYS A 97 33.71 -19.05 -46.42
CA CYS A 97 34.05 -17.96 -47.32
C CYS A 97 35.21 -17.11 -46.78
N VAL A 98 35.90 -16.39 -47.67
CA VAL A 98 37.07 -15.58 -47.31
C VAL A 98 36.81 -14.09 -47.57
N GLY A 99 36.90 -13.27 -46.53
CA GLY A 99 36.84 -11.81 -46.62
C GLY A 99 38.16 -11.25 -47.16
N ARG A 100 38.35 -11.26 -48.48
CA ARG A 100 39.56 -10.72 -49.13
C ARG A 100 39.50 -9.20 -49.27
N GLN A 101 39.26 -8.50 -48.16
CA GLN A 101 39.13 -7.04 -48.17
C GLN A 101 40.44 -6.41 -48.65
N LYS A 102 40.33 -5.51 -49.63
CA LYS A 102 41.45 -4.72 -50.18
C LYS A 102 41.10 -3.25 -50.16
N VAL A 103 42.07 -2.40 -49.85
CA VAL A 103 41.93 -0.95 -49.90
C VAL A 103 42.90 -0.41 -50.93
N LYS A 104 42.44 0.55 -51.74
CA LYS A 104 43.27 1.28 -52.69
C LYS A 104 43.53 2.68 -52.15
N GLY A 105 44.73 3.20 -52.42
CA GLY A 105 45.11 4.54 -52.04
C GLY A 105 44.23 5.59 -52.70
N LYS A 106 44.17 6.76 -52.06
CA LYS A 106 43.49 7.95 -52.58
C LYS A 106 44.48 9.10 -52.56
N SER A 107 44.37 10.02 -53.52
CA SER A 107 45.09 11.29 -53.46
C SER A 107 44.33 12.22 -52.53
N ILE A 108 44.75 12.30 -51.26
CA ILE A 108 44.14 13.17 -50.25
C ILE A 108 45.05 14.40 -50.12
N PRO A 109 44.62 15.60 -50.52
CA PRO A 109 45.41 16.81 -50.36
C PRO A 109 45.58 17.13 -48.88
N LEU A 110 46.77 17.57 -48.52
CA LEU A 110 47.09 18.15 -47.24
C LEU A 110 47.39 19.63 -47.51
N ILE A 111 46.68 20.53 -46.84
CA ILE A 111 47.01 21.96 -46.80
C ILE A 111 48.38 22.11 -46.15
#